data_AF-S9QX17-F1
#
_entry.id   AF-S9QX17-F1
#
_cell.length_a   1.000
_cell.length_b   1.000
_cell.length_c   1.000
_cell.angle_alpha   90.00
_cell.angle_beta   90.00
_cell.angle_gamma   90.00
#
_symmetry.space_group_name_H-M   'P 1'
#
loop_
_entity.id
_entity.type
_entity.pdbx_description
1 polymer ?
#
loop_
_entity_poly.entity_id
_entity_poly.type
_entity_poly.pdbx_seq_one_letter_code
_entity_poly.pdbx_strand_id
1 'polypeptide(L)'
;MRAEALLALLEEERRLLLAADWDALEGLWPRKAAALGGLAGATPAEGARLAEGLARNQALLAAAAEGVREALRRRAALREAQQLVTYDATGVRSPREACPPRLERRA
;
A
#
# COMPACT_ATOMS: atom_id res chain seq x y z
N MET A 1 -22.12 10.59 22.80
CA MET A 1 -20.89 11.41 22.70
C MET A 1 -19.60 10.60 22.54
N ARG A 2 -19.35 9.49 23.26
CA ARG A 2 -18.04 8.78 23.17
C ARG A 2 -17.85 7.97 21.87
N ALA A 3 -18.91 7.37 21.33
CA ALA A 3 -18.87 6.70 20.03
C ALA A 3 -18.60 7.69 18.87
N GLU A 4 -19.05 8.94 18.99
CA GLU A 4 -18.81 9.98 17.99
C GLU A 4 -17.34 10.37 17.89
N ALA A 5 -16.60 10.37 19.00
CA ALA A 5 -15.17 10.60 18.98
C ALA A 5 -14.43 9.51 18.18
N LEU A 6 -14.80 8.24 18.35
CA LEU A 6 -14.21 7.16 17.58
C LEU A 6 -14.64 7.20 16.10
N LEU A 7 -15.88 7.58 15.80
CA LEU A 7 -16.33 7.83 14.43
C LEU A 7 -15.53 8.96 13.75
N ALA A 8 -15.24 10.05 14.48
CA ALA A 8 -14.41 11.14 13.98
C ALA A 8 -12.98 10.68 13.70
N LEU A 9 -12.40 9.82 14.56
CA LEU A 9 -11.09 9.22 14.33
C LEU A 9 -11.08 8.30 13.10
N LEU A 10 -12.15 7.54 12.85
CA LEU A 10 -12.27 6.72 11.63
C LEU A 10 -12.40 7.59 10.36
N GLU A 11 -13.03 8.74 10.46
CA GLU A 11 -13.13 9.67 9.33
C GLU A 11 -11.80 10.43 9.08
N GLU A 12 -11.06 10.74 10.14
CA GLU A 12 -9.69 11.24 10.05
C GLU A 12 -8.76 10.19 9.41
N GLU A 13 -8.82 8.94 9.87
CA GLU A 13 -8.10 7.82 9.27
C GLU A 13 -8.37 7.71 7.77
N ARG A 14 -9.65 7.78 7.37
CA ARG A 14 -10.03 7.72 5.96
C ARG A 14 -9.34 8.82 5.15
N ARG A 15 -9.31 10.05 5.65
CA ARG A 15 -8.66 11.18 4.97
C ARG A 15 -7.16 10.95 4.82
N LEU A 16 -6.50 10.46 5.86
CA LEU A 16 -5.07 10.15 5.83
C LEU A 16 -4.76 9.01 4.86
N LEU A 17 -5.56 7.94 4.85
CA LEU A 17 -5.43 6.83 3.90
C LEU A 17 -5.58 7.29 2.45
N LEU A 18 -6.55 8.17 2.17
CA LEU A 18 -6.74 8.72 0.83
C LEU A 18 -5.63 9.70 0.42
N ALA A 19 -5.04 10.41 1.38
CA ALA A 19 -3.89 11.28 1.15
C ALA A 19 -2.56 10.51 1.06
N ALA A 20 -2.56 9.20 1.36
CA ALA A 20 -1.37 8.37 1.49
C ALA A 20 -0.36 8.91 2.52
N ASP A 21 -0.85 9.57 3.57
CA ASP A 21 -0.03 10.12 4.66
C ASP A 21 0.14 9.07 5.77
N TRP A 22 1.14 8.21 5.58
CA TRP A 22 1.41 7.07 6.47
C TRP A 22 2.04 7.50 7.81
N ASP A 23 2.80 8.60 7.81
CA ASP A 23 3.45 9.12 9.01
C ASP A 23 2.40 9.67 9.99
N ALA A 24 1.42 10.43 9.49
CA ALA A 24 0.31 10.91 10.30
C ALA A 24 -0.61 9.77 10.77
N LEU A 25 -0.71 8.68 10.01
CA LEU A 25 -1.50 7.50 10.36
C LEU A 25 -0.97 6.80 11.62
N GLU A 26 0.35 6.77 11.81
CA GLU A 26 0.99 6.17 13.00
C GLU A 26 0.56 6.89 14.29
N GLY A 27 0.46 8.23 14.25
CA GLY A 27 -0.03 9.05 15.35
C GLY A 27 -1.51 8.83 15.71
N LEU A 28 -2.28 8.18 14.84
CA LEU A 28 -3.70 7.89 15.06
C LEU A 28 -3.92 6.66 15.97
N TRP A 29 -2.94 5.75 16.03
CA TRP A 29 -3.07 4.49 16.75
C TRP A 29 -3.25 4.66 18.28
N PRO A 30 -2.45 5.49 18.98
CA PRO A 30 -2.63 5.72 20.42
C PRO A 30 -3.98 6.38 20.74
N ARG A 31 -4.44 7.28 19.86
CA ARG A 31 -5.73 7.99 20.00
C ARG A 31 -6.91 7.02 19.88
N LYS A 32 -6.84 6.08 18.94
CA LYS A 32 -7.84 5.00 18.80
C LYS A 32 -7.84 4.07 20.01
N ALA A 33 -6.67 3.65 20.49
CA ALA A 33 -6.58 2.78 21.66
C ALA A 33 -7.19 3.44 22.91
N ALA A 34 -6.92 4.73 23.14
CA ALA A 34 -7.54 5.49 24.23
C ALA A 34 -9.07 5.59 24.08
N ALA A 35 -9.57 5.82 22.87
CA ALA A 35 -11.00 5.91 22.59
C ALA A 35 -11.73 4.56 22.75
N LEU A 36 -11.08 3.44 22.43
CA LEU A 36 -11.62 2.09 22.60
C LEU A 36 -11.87 1.74 24.08
N GLY A 37 -10.99 2.16 24.99
CA GLY A 37 -11.19 1.98 26.43
C GLY A 37 -12.46 2.65 26.96
N GLY A 38 -12.97 3.67 26.25
CA GLY A 38 -14.19 4.40 26.59
C GLY A 38 -15.47 3.88 25.91
N LEU A 39 -15.42 2.75 25.18
CA LEU A 39 -16.54 2.24 24.38
C LEU A 39 -17.62 1.52 25.22
N ALA A 40 -17.43 1.40 26.54
CA ALA A 40 -18.42 0.80 27.43
C ALA A 40 -19.75 1.59 27.38
N GLY A 41 -20.83 0.92 27.00
CA GLY A 41 -22.17 1.49 26.91
C GLY A 41 -22.56 2.05 25.54
N ALA A 42 -21.80 1.77 24.48
CA ALA A 42 -22.23 2.09 23.12
C ALA A 42 -23.54 1.36 22.76
N THR A 43 -24.47 2.07 22.14
CA THR A 43 -25.73 1.49 21.65
C THR A 43 -25.47 0.59 20.44
N PRO A 44 -26.38 -0.36 20.15
CA PRO A 44 -26.27 -1.18 18.93
C PRO A 44 -26.18 -0.36 17.64
N ALA A 45 -26.89 0.78 17.58
CA ALA A 45 -26.86 1.68 16.43
C ALA A 45 -25.49 2.37 16.27
N GLU A 46 -24.89 2.84 17.36
CA GLU A 46 -23.52 3.39 17.34
C GLU A 46 -22.50 2.32 16.96
N GLY A 47 -22.65 1.08 17.46
CA GLY A 47 -21.82 -0.06 17.10
C GLY A 47 -21.87 -0.37 15.60
N ALA A 48 -23.06 -0.37 14.99
CA ALA A 48 -23.23 -0.59 13.56
C ALA A 48 -22.51 0.49 12.72
N ARG A 49 -22.66 1.76 13.09
CA ARG A 49 -21.96 2.87 12.41
C ARG A 49 -20.44 2.76 12.52
N LEU A 50 -19.93 2.36 13.69
CA LEU A 50 -18.51 2.12 13.90
C LEU A 50 -18.00 0.96 13.05
N ALA A 51 -18.75 -0.15 12.99
CA ALA A 51 -18.40 -1.30 12.17
C ALA A 51 -18.35 -0.94 10.67
N GLU A 52 -19.29 -0.15 10.18
CA GLU A 52 -19.31 0.34 8.80
C GLU A 52 -18.08 1.21 8.49
N GLY A 53 -17.75 2.16 9.36
CA GLY A 53 -16.56 3.00 9.23
C GLY A 53 -15.26 2.18 9.23
N LEU A 54 -15.19 1.16 10.10
CA LEU A 54 -14.04 0.26 10.19
C LEU A 54 -13.88 -0.57 8.91
N ALA A 55 -14.98 -1.17 8.42
CA ALA A 55 -14.98 -1.99 7.21
C ALA A 55 -14.53 -1.20 5.98
N ARG A 56 -15.00 0.05 5.84
CA ARG A 56 -14.54 0.97 4.79
C ARG A 56 -13.02 1.20 4.85
N ASN A 57 -12.49 1.51 6.03
CA ASN A 57 -11.05 1.81 6.16
C ASN A 57 -10.19 0.56 5.94
N GLN A 58 -10.66 -0.62 6.37
CA GLN A 58 -10.02 -1.89 6.06
C GLN A 58 -9.98 -2.17 4.54
N ALA A 59 -11.07 -1.89 3.82
CA ALA A 59 -11.11 -2.03 2.38
C ALA A 59 -10.10 -1.09 1.69
N LEU A 60 -9.98 0.16 2.15
CA LEU A 60 -8.99 1.12 1.63
C LEU A 60 -7.56 0.64 1.87
N LEU A 61 -7.24 0.15 3.06
CA LEU A 61 -5.93 -0.41 3.39
C LEU A 61 -5.60 -1.63 2.53
N ALA A 62 -6.58 -2.53 2.34
CA ALA A 62 -6.41 -3.70 1.49
C ALA A 62 -6.12 -3.30 0.03
N ALA A 63 -6.87 -2.33 -0.50
CA ALA A 63 -6.66 -1.80 -1.84
C ALA A 63 -5.30 -1.12 -2.00
N ALA A 64 -4.90 -0.30 -1.02
CA ALA A 64 -3.58 0.35 -1.01
C ALA A 64 -2.45 -0.69 -0.99
N ALA A 65 -2.56 -1.72 -0.16
CA ALA A 65 -1.58 -2.80 -0.08
C ALA A 65 -1.47 -3.59 -1.40
N GLU A 66 -2.60 -3.84 -2.08
CA GLU A 66 -2.57 -4.49 -3.39
C GLU A 66 -1.92 -3.59 -4.45
N GLY A 67 -2.22 -2.29 -4.44
CA GLY A 67 -1.58 -1.32 -5.33
C GLY A 67 -0.06 -1.29 -5.17
N VAL A 68 0.44 -1.31 -3.94
CA VAL A 68 1.89 -1.39 -3.66
C VAL A 68 2.49 -2.70 -4.17
N ARG A 69 1.83 -3.84 -3.93
CA ARG A 69 2.29 -5.14 -4.45
C ARG A 69 2.37 -5.13 -5.97
N GLU A 70 1.38 -4.56 -6.64
CA GLU A 70 1.36 -4.46 -8.10
C GLU A 70 2.49 -3.57 -8.64
N ALA A 71 2.71 -2.41 -8.02
CA ALA A 71 3.81 -1.53 -8.38
C ALA A 71 5.17 -2.23 -8.24
N LEU A 72 5.36 -3.01 -7.16
CA LEU A 72 6.58 -3.79 -6.94
C LEU A 72 6.75 -4.89 -7.99
N ARG A 73 5.68 -5.63 -8.34
CA ARG A 73 5.69 -6.64 -9.41
C ARG A 73 6.09 -6.01 -10.74
N ARG A 74 5.46 -4.90 -11.11
CA ARG A 74 5.77 -4.17 -12.35
C ARG A 74 7.22 -3.67 -12.37
N ARG A 75 7.73 -3.19 -11.25
CA ARG A 75 9.14 -2.76 -11.13
C ARG A 75 10.10 -3.94 -11.32
N ALA A 76 9.78 -5.11 -10.79
CA ALA A 76 10.58 -6.32 -10.98
C ALA A 76 10.57 -6.76 -12.46
N ALA A 77 9.41 -6.81 -13.10
CA ALA A 77 9.28 -7.16 -14.51
C ALA A 77 10.07 -6.23 -15.44
N LEU A 78 10.08 -4.91 -15.16
CA LEU A 78 10.90 -3.95 -15.90
C LEU A 78 12.40 -4.16 -15.69
N ARG A 79 12.84 -4.61 -14.50
CA ARG A 79 14.24 -4.97 -14.26
C ARG A 79 14.64 -6.23 -15.02
N GLU A 80 13.78 -7.25 -15.03
CA GLU A 80 14.01 -8.49 -15.77
C GLU A 80 14.07 -8.24 -17.28
N ALA A 81 13.19 -7.41 -17.82
CA ALA A 81 13.18 -7.05 -19.24
C ALA A 81 14.45 -6.30 -19.70
N GLN A 82 15.16 -5.63 -18.80
CA GLN A 82 16.44 -4.99 -19.09
C GLN A 82 17.62 -5.99 -19.14
N GLN A 83 17.42 -7.23 -18.69
CA GLN A 83 18.44 -8.27 -18.77
C GLN A 83 18.34 -8.98 -20.13
N LEU A 84 19.40 -8.89 -20.92
CA LEU A 84 19.49 -9.51 -22.22
C LEU A 84 19.88 -10.98 -22.02
N VAL A 85 18.89 -11.88 -22.04
CA VAL A 85 19.15 -13.32 -21.93
C VAL A 85 19.60 -13.82 -23.30
N THR A 86 20.89 -14.09 -23.43
CA THR A 86 21.50 -14.63 -24.65
C THR A 86 21.97 -16.06 -24.41
N TYR A 87 21.94 -16.89 -25.43
CA TYR A 87 22.57 -18.21 -25.36
C TYR A 87 24.09 -18.03 -25.41
N ASP A 88 24.81 -18.72 -24.53
CA ASP A 88 26.26 -18.80 -24.63
C ASP A 88 26.69 -19.77 -25.75
N ALA A 89 28.00 -19.87 -25.98
CA ALA A 89 28.56 -20.71 -27.04
C ALA A 89 28.29 -22.22 -26.85
N THR A 90 27.82 -22.65 -25.67
CA THR A 90 27.45 -24.03 -25.37
C THR A 90 25.94 -24.27 -25.44
N GLY A 91 25.15 -23.24 -25.78
CA GLY A 91 23.70 -23.31 -25.93
C GLY A 91 22.94 -23.15 -24.60
N VAL A 92 23.60 -22.73 -23.53
CA VAL A 92 22.98 -22.50 -22.22
C VAL A 92 22.47 -21.06 -22.14
N ARG A 93 21.24 -20.87 -21.62
CA ARG A 93 20.70 -19.52 -21.34
C ARG A 93 21.53 -18.88 -20.25
N SER A 94 22.16 -17.74 -20.55
CA SER A 94 22.91 -16.95 -19.58
C SER A 94 22.48 -15.48 -19.65
N PRO A 95 22.10 -14.85 -18.51
CA PRO A 95 21.78 -13.43 -18.48
C PRO A 95 23.05 -12.61 -18.75
N ARG A 96 22.98 -11.71 -19.73
CA ARG A 96 24.01 -10.69 -19.97
C ARG A 96 23.42 -9.32 -19.67
N GLU A 97 24.21 -8.48 -19.00
CA GLU A 97 23.89 -7.05 -18.92
C GLU A 97 23.94 -6.44 -20.32
N ALA A 98 22.90 -5.68 -20.67
CA ALA A 98 22.86 -4.96 -21.93
C ALA A 98 23.95 -3.87 -21.93
N CYS A 99 25.06 -4.11 -22.63
CA CYS A 99 26.09 -3.10 -22.81
C CYS A 99 25.56 -2.01 -23.76
N PRO A 100 25.70 -0.70 -23.44
CA PRO A 100 25.21 0.36 -24.30
C PRO A 100 25.84 0.27 -25.71
N PRO A 101 25.07 0.50 -26.79
CA PRO A 101 25.56 0.28 -28.14
C PRO A 101 26.68 1.28 -28.48
N ARG A 102 27.91 0.79 -28.67
CA ARG A 102 28.95 1.51 -29.41
C ARG A 102 28.62 1.44 -30.90
N LEU A 103 27.75 2.35 -31.34
CA LEU A 103 27.50 2.59 -32.76
C LEU A 103 28.74 3.26 -33.36
N GLU A 104 29.62 2.48 -33.97
CA GLU A 104 30.61 3.02 -34.90
C GLU A 104 29.91 3.39 -36.20
N ARG A 105 29.81 4.69 -36.48
CA ARG A 105 29.40 5.22 -37.79
C ARG A 105 30.46 4.80 -38.82
N ARG A 106 30.12 3.89 -39.71
CA ARG A 106 30.89 3.66 -40.94
C ARG A 106 30.57 4.78 -41.93
N ALA A 107 31.56 5.63 -42.19
CA ALA A 107 31.62 6.56 -43.31
C ALA A 107 32.34 5.89 -44.49
#